data_AF-A0A1V0PRA6-F1
#
_entry.id   AF-A0A1V0PRA6-F1
#
_cell.length_a   1.000
_cell.length_b   1.000
_cell.length_c   1.000
_cell.angle_alpha   90.00
_cell.angle_beta   90.00
_cell.angle_gamma   90.00
#
_symmetry.space_group_name_H-M   'P 1'
#
loop_
_entity.id
_entity.type
_entity.pdbx_description
1 polymer ?
#
loop_
_entity_poly.entity_id
_entity_poly.type
_entity_poly.pdbx_seq_one_letter_code
_entity_poly.pdbx_strand_id
1 'polypeptide(L)' 'MIVRPDADRIAEAAQAAARSGHLPPVDDWNPPFCGDLDIRIARDGTWFYLGTPIGRPGWCASSPPS' A
#
# COMPACT_ATOMS: atom_id res chain seq x y z
N MET A 1 27.84 2.38 16.86
CA MET A 1 28.05 1.96 15.46
C MET A 1 26.72 2.07 14.74
N ILE A 2 26.58 2.99 13.79
CA ILE A 2 25.32 3.18 13.04
C ILE A 2 25.43 2.34 11.77
N VAL A 3 24.61 1.29 11.66
CA VAL A 3 24.43 0.55 10.41
C VAL A 3 23.53 1.39 9.51
N ARG A 4 24.07 1.84 8.37
CA ARG A 4 23.28 2.50 7.34
C ARG A 4 22.77 1.41 6.39
N PRO A 5 21.45 1.23 6.27
CA PRO A 5 20.93 0.26 5.31
C PRO A 5 21.24 0.74 3.89
N ASP A 6 21.55 -0.22 3.04
CA ASP A 6 21.77 -0.02 1.62
C ASP A 6 20.42 -0.03 0.89
N ALA A 7 20.20 0.95 0.01
CA ALA A 7 18.91 1.14 -0.65
C ALA A 7 18.58 -0.02 -1.61
N ASP A 8 19.59 -0.55 -2.30
CA ASP A 8 19.42 -1.65 -3.26
C ASP A 8 19.05 -2.94 -2.52
N ARG A 9 19.70 -3.22 -1.38
CA ARG A 9 19.34 -4.33 -0.49
C ARG A 9 17.89 -4.25 -0.02
N ILE A 10 17.38 -3.06 0.32
CA ILE A 10 15.96 -2.89 0.71
C ILE A 10 15.04 -3.15 -0.48
N ALA A 11 15.38 -2.62 -1.66
CA ALA A 11 14.58 -2.78 -2.86
C ALA A 11 14.49 -4.26 -3.29
N GLU A 12 15.60 -4.99 -3.27
CA GLU A 12 15.63 -6.43 -3.57
C GLU A 12 14.74 -7.24 -2.62
N ALA A 13 14.82 -6.95 -1.32
CA ALA A 13 13.98 -7.61 -0.31
C ALA A 13 12.49 -7.33 -0.53
N ALA A 14 12.12 -6.08 -0.83
CA ALA A 14 10.73 -5.72 -1.13
C ALA A 14 10.19 -6.43 -2.37
N GLN A 15 11.00 -6.51 -3.44
CA GLN A 15 10.61 -7.25 -4.65
C GLN A 15 10.48 -8.75 -4.41
N ALA A 16 11.37 -9.34 -3.60
CA ALA A 16 11.30 -10.75 -3.24
C ALA A 16 10.02 -11.07 -2.43
N ALA A 17 9.66 -10.20 -1.49
CA ALA A 17 8.41 -10.31 -0.73
C ALA A 17 7.19 -10.21 -1.65
N ALA A 18 7.16 -9.25 -2.58
CA ALA A 18 6.07 -9.07 -3.54
C ALA A 18 5.90 -10.29 -4.48
N ARG A 19 6.99 -10.92 -4.91
CA ARG A 19 6.97 -12.13 -5.77
C ARG A 19 6.50 -13.38 -5.04
N SER A 20 6.65 -13.43 -3.71
CA SER A 20 6.32 -14.63 -2.94
C SER A 20 4.83 -15.00 -2.98
N GLY A 21 3.94 -14.05 -3.36
CA GLY A 21 2.51 -14.30 -3.51
C GLY A 21 1.76 -14.58 -2.20
N HIS A 22 2.46 -14.62 -1.07
CA HIS A 22 1.88 -14.80 0.25
C HIS A 22 1.30 -13.46 0.70
N LEU A 23 -0.02 -13.33 0.63
CA LEU A 23 -0.71 -12.24 1.31
C LEU A 23 -0.50 -12.39 2.83
N PRO A 24 -0.33 -11.30 3.57
CA PRO A 24 -0.32 -11.38 5.02
C PRO A 24 -1.63 -12.02 5.51
N PRO A 25 -1.60 -12.84 6.57
CA PRO A 25 -2.78 -13.50 7.13
C PRO A 25 -3.60 -12.49 7.94
N VAL A 26 -4.24 -11.54 7.26
CA VAL A 26 -4.99 -10.44 7.88
C VAL A 26 -6.16 -10.95 8.73
N ASP A 27 -6.72 -12.12 8.39
CA ASP A 27 -7.82 -12.73 9.13
C ASP A 27 -7.43 -13.19 10.55
N ASP A 28 -6.14 -13.48 10.79
CA ASP A 28 -5.62 -13.88 12.10
C ASP A 28 -5.31 -12.67 13.01
N TRP A 29 -5.37 -11.45 12.48
CA TRP A 29 -5.01 -10.25 13.21
C TRP A 29 -6.23 -9.66 13.92
N ASN A 30 -6.22 -9.68 15.25
CA ASN A 30 -7.29 -9.13 16.08
C ASN A 30 -6.82 -7.97 17.00
N PRO A 31 -6.30 -6.86 16.45
CA PRO A 31 -5.97 -5.68 17.25
C PRO A 31 -7.24 -4.95 17.73
N PRO A 32 -7.15 -4.13 18.79
CA PRO A 32 -8.25 -3.24 19.15
C PRO A 32 -8.52 -2.23 18.02
N PHE A 33 -9.78 -1.79 17.93
CA PHE A 33 -10.17 -0.75 16.98
C PHE A 33 -9.51 0.59 17.30
N CYS A 34 -8.90 1.23 16.29
CA CYS A 34 -8.16 2.49 16.43
C CYS A 34 -8.93 3.73 15.95
N GLY A 35 -10.23 3.60 15.64
CA GLY A 35 -11.04 4.67 15.06
C GLY A 35 -11.19 4.55 13.54
N ASP A 36 -12.04 5.42 12.99
CA ASP A 36 -12.29 5.50 11.56
C ASP A 36 -11.27 6.40 10.86
N LEU A 37 -10.86 6.00 9.67
CA LEU A 37 -10.01 6.79 8.78
C LEU A 37 -10.86 7.30 7.61
N ASP A 38 -10.76 8.59 7.28
CA ASP A 38 -11.38 9.13 6.06
C ASP A 38 -10.55 8.72 4.83
N ILE A 39 -10.77 7.46 4.42
CA ILE A 39 -10.20 6.84 3.25
C ILE A 39 -11.33 6.23 2.42
N ARG A 40 -11.33 6.52 1.12
CA ARG A 40 -12.38 6.06 0.21
C ARG A 40 -11.80 5.62 -1.11
N ILE A 41 -12.23 4.45 -1.59
CA ILE A 41 -11.94 3.96 -2.94
C ILE A 41 -13.18 4.21 -3.78
N ALA A 42 -13.09 5.11 -4.75
CA ALA A 42 -14.18 5.38 -5.69
C ALA A 42 -14.32 4.22 -6.70
N ARG A 43 -15.46 4.18 -7.41
CA ARG A 43 -15.78 3.11 -8.37
C ARG A 43 -14.78 3.02 -9.54
N ASP A 44 -14.18 4.15 -9.91
CA ASP A 44 -13.13 4.25 -10.92
C ASP A 44 -11.74 3.79 -10.41
N GLY A 45 -11.65 3.40 -9.14
CA GLY A 45 -10.41 3.00 -8.48
C GLY A 45 -9.64 4.16 -7.85
N THR A 46 -10.11 5.41 -7.98
CA THR A 46 -9.44 6.57 -7.38
C THR A 46 -9.52 6.51 -5.86
N TRP A 47 -8.37 6.55 -5.20
CA TRP A 47 -8.28 6.66 -3.75
C TRP A 47 -8.39 8.11 -3.31
N PHE A 48 -9.13 8.33 -2.23
CA PHE A 48 -9.26 9.62 -1.56
C PHE A 48 -8.79 9.51 -0.12
N TYR A 49 -8.06 10.51 0.35
CA TYR A 49 -7.71 10.70 1.74
C TYR A 49 -8.04 12.13 2.15
N LEU A 50 -8.83 12.31 3.21
CA LEU A 50 -9.32 13.63 3.64
C LEU A 50 -9.96 14.41 2.47
N GLY A 51 -10.75 13.71 1.65
CA GLY A 51 -11.38 14.27 0.45
C GLY A 51 -10.46 14.58 -0.74
N THR A 52 -9.14 14.40 -0.62
CA THR A 52 -8.18 14.71 -1.69
C THR A 52 -7.76 13.44 -2.44
N PRO A 53 -7.77 13.42 -3.79
CA PRO A 53 -7.40 12.24 -4.57
C PRO A 53 -5.88 11.93 -4.50
N ILE A 54 -5.53 10.64 -4.42
CA ILE A 54 -4.14 10.14 -4.42
C ILE A 54 -3.81 9.58 -5.81
N GLY A 55 -3.01 10.30 -6.60
CA GLY A 55 -2.67 9.95 -7.98
C GLY A 55 -1.33 9.23 -8.16
N ARG A 56 -1.14 8.02 -7.59
CA ARG A 56 0.05 7.19 -7.86
C ARG A 56 -0.29 5.98 -8.75
N PRO A 57 0.36 5.79 -9.91
CA PRO A 57 0.02 4.74 -10.88
C PRO A 57 0.19 3.29 -10.39
N GLY A 58 0.67 3.05 -9.16
CA GLY A 58 0.82 1.72 -8.58
C GLY A 58 -0.13 1.40 -7.42
N TRP A 59 -1.03 2.31 -7.04
CA TRP A 59 -1.85 2.18 -5.82
C TRP A 59 -3.31 1.78 -6.10
N CYS A 60 -3.63 1.51 -7.37
CA CYS A 60 -4.96 1.40 -8.02
C CYS A 60 -5.31 2.67 -8.83
N ALA A 61 -4.88 2.66 -10.09
CA ALA A 61 -5.49 3.35 -11.22
C ALA A 61 -4.89 2.70 -12.48
N SER A 62 -5.36 1.49 -12.81
CA SER A 62 -5.05 0.87 -14.10
C SER A 62 -6.08 1.33 -15.13
N SER A 63 -6.08 2.62 -15.48
CA SER A 63 -6.52 3.17 -16.77
C SER A 63 -6.57 4.71 -16.69
N PRO A 64 -5.93 5.44 -17.62
CA PRO A 64 -6.23 6.86 -17.79
C PRO A 64 -7.66 7.01 -18.33
N PRO A 65 -8.44 8.04 -17.92
CA PRO A 65 -9.65 8.39 -18.64
C PRO A 65 -9.26 8.86 -20.05
N SER A 66 -10.05 8.41 -21.03
CA SER A 66 -9.94 8.78 -22.45
C SER A 66 -10.06 10.28 -22.68
#